data_AF-A0A067PLJ7-F1
#
_entry.id   AF-A0A067PLJ7-F1
#
_cell.length_a   1.000
_cell.length_b   1.000
_cell.length_c   1.000
_cell.angle_alpha   90.00
_cell.angle_beta   90.00
_cell.angle_gamma   90.00
#
_symmetry.space_group_name_H-M   'P 1'
#
loop_
_entity.id
_entity.type
_entity.pdbx_description
1 polymer ?
#
loop_
_entity_poly.entity_id
_entity_poly.type
_entity_poly.pdbx_seq_one_letter_code
_entity_poly.pdbx_strand_id
1 'polypeptide(L)'
;MTRSWFRLPKYLIRFGHRYRFQSTLLSISGLSISVATFYLFATPSDDPLGKRTSRFMASSAAQSSIRAAEPFGVTLQEAQIIVNHHLGQSPHVSALKELKDYGFSPSTRSYEIHVQTSDPSSFLLIVTPPPSPPSPSAPSYHPNSIPTLSHLHHLIKTNTSIPLPQIHHVDSSCSLVPFPYILSDLPTGIKLSEARARGLLTEKENMVVDLKVGAWLRELHDIENDWFGCPKSLEDTEKQAHQHHLPHHLGALGHFGVGGAEEEEPSYSWQESFTLFLEEMMCEAEERGEELPYEEIRMYLSRAIGFYLFDDAEVPKLVWFTGNEDAILIDVPSASNSESLSRPEPRITSFLQFTHAIYGDPLLERLFASPGPSKALLEGYGKNVVVFARQRTKRIWYEVFWGLVVLSEMAKAGLGEEEEEVKVGERRKRAKEVVLEGVKMLKDAPCY
;
A
#
# COMPACT_ATOMS: atom_id res chain seq x y z
N MET A 1 0.68 19.63 67.07
CA MET A 1 0.65 18.23 66.61
C MET A 1 0.27 18.23 65.13
N THR A 2 1.04 17.79 64.15
CA THR A 2 2.44 17.33 64.05
C THR A 2 2.73 17.29 62.54
N ARG A 3 3.93 17.76 62.15
CA ARG A 3 4.48 17.73 60.78
C ARG A 3 5.10 16.37 60.46
N SER A 4 5.09 15.96 59.19
CA SER A 4 6.04 15.02 58.52
C SER A 4 5.58 14.91 57.04
N TRP A 5 6.26 15.40 56.00
CA TRP A 5 7.59 15.15 55.39
C TRP A 5 7.79 13.78 54.73
N PHE A 6 7.73 13.75 53.39
CA PHE A 6 8.51 12.89 52.46
C PHE A 6 8.50 13.57 51.07
N ARG A 7 9.52 14.37 50.68
CA ARG A 7 10.75 14.06 49.93
C ARG A 7 10.55 13.24 48.63
N LEU A 8 10.54 13.94 47.50
CA LEU A 8 10.81 13.42 46.15
C LEU A 8 12.29 13.63 45.77
N PRO A 9 12.96 12.67 45.12
CA PRO A 9 14.34 12.84 44.66
C PRO A 9 14.42 13.69 43.39
N LYS A 10 15.26 14.72 43.44
CA LYS A 10 15.73 15.49 42.29
C LYS A 10 16.87 14.73 41.61
N TYR A 11 16.66 14.23 40.39
CA TYR A 11 17.77 13.91 39.50
C TYR A 11 18.00 15.10 38.56
N LEU A 12 19.03 15.88 38.88
CA LEU A 12 19.66 16.82 37.94
C LEU A 12 20.47 16.00 36.93
N ILE A 13 20.08 16.00 35.66
CA ILE A 13 20.99 15.69 34.57
C ILE A 13 21.43 17.03 33.96
N ARG A 14 22.69 17.39 34.22
CA ARG A 14 23.39 18.52 33.60
C ARG A 14 23.71 18.16 32.16
N PHE A 15 23.01 18.74 31.20
CA PHE A 15 23.52 18.84 29.83
C PHE A 15 24.44 20.05 29.74
N GLY A 16 25.75 19.78 29.73
CA GLY A 16 26.77 20.74 29.38
C GLY A 16 27.53 20.25 28.17
N HIS A 17 27.18 20.74 26.98
CA HIS A 17 28.15 20.96 25.91
C HIS A 17 27.63 22.07 25.00
N ARG A 18 28.26 23.24 25.13
CA ARG A 18 28.15 24.35 24.18
C ARG A 18 28.92 23.95 22.93
N TYR A 19 28.25 23.68 21.82
CA TYR A 19 28.88 23.79 20.51
C TYR A 19 28.58 25.17 19.95
N ARG A 20 29.64 25.99 19.96
CA ARG A 20 29.70 27.33 19.39
C ARG A 20 30.09 27.14 17.92
N PHE A 21 29.13 27.16 17.00
CA PHE A 21 29.47 27.27 15.58
C PHE A 21 29.96 28.70 15.32
N GLN A 22 31.26 28.85 15.10
CA GLN A 22 31.83 30.05 14.49
C GLN A 22 31.55 30.00 13.00
N SER A 23 30.74 30.96 12.54
CA SER A 23 30.62 31.33 11.14
C SER A 23 31.99 31.79 10.62
N THR A 24 32.55 31.08 9.64
CA THR A 24 33.65 31.63 8.84
C THR A 24 33.10 31.90 7.45
N LEU A 25 32.86 33.17 7.19
CA LEU A 25 32.65 33.73 5.85
C LEU A 25 33.95 33.58 5.06
N LEU A 26 33.90 32.88 3.93
CA LEU A 26 34.88 32.99 2.86
C LEU A 26 34.11 33.33 1.57
N SER A 27 34.06 34.62 1.31
CA SER A 27 33.71 35.21 0.03
C SER A 27 34.85 34.97 -0.95
N ILE A 28 34.60 34.23 -2.03
CA ILE A 28 35.32 34.40 -3.29
C ILE A 28 34.31 34.31 -4.44
N SER A 29 34.13 35.45 -5.08
CA SER A 29 33.47 35.67 -6.35
C SER A 29 34.12 34.90 -7.51
N GLY A 30 33.32 34.31 -8.39
CA GLY A 30 33.79 33.85 -9.69
C GLY A 30 32.74 33.07 -10.48
N LEU A 31 32.02 33.76 -11.39
CA LEU A 31 31.27 33.13 -12.47
C LEU A 31 32.22 32.28 -13.35
N SER A 32 31.79 31.08 -13.73
CA SER A 32 31.86 30.67 -15.14
C SER A 32 30.89 29.53 -15.42
N ILE A 33 29.98 29.79 -16.35
CA ILE A 33 29.08 28.84 -17.00
C ILE A 33 29.90 28.07 -18.04
N SER A 34 29.80 26.74 -18.08
CA SER A 34 30.26 25.95 -19.23
C SER A 34 29.11 25.13 -19.79
N VAL A 35 28.57 25.67 -20.88
CA VAL A 35 27.76 25.00 -21.90
C VAL A 35 28.71 24.12 -22.72
N ALA A 36 28.43 22.82 -22.80
CA ALA A 36 29.14 21.92 -23.71
C ALA A 36 28.44 21.93 -25.07
N THR A 37 28.88 22.83 -25.94
CA THR A 37 28.54 22.88 -27.37
C THR A 37 29.44 21.90 -28.12
N PHE A 38 28.85 20.91 -28.79
CA PHE A 38 29.55 20.02 -29.70
C PHE A 38 30.09 20.80 -30.91
N TYR A 39 31.42 20.88 -31.04
CA TYR A 39 32.08 21.32 -32.27
C TYR A 39 32.31 20.11 -33.18
N LEU A 40 31.61 20.11 -34.32
CA LEU A 40 31.97 19.35 -35.51
C LEU A 40 33.32 19.84 -36.04
N PHE A 41 34.31 18.96 -36.07
CA PHE A 41 35.46 19.10 -36.97
C PHE A 41 35.32 18.07 -38.08
N ALA A 42 35.04 18.57 -39.29
CA ALA A 42 35.19 17.85 -40.53
C ALA A 42 36.61 18.12 -41.08
N THR A 43 37.29 17.07 -41.52
CA THR A 43 38.34 17.17 -42.54
C THR A 43 38.16 16.06 -43.57
N PRO A 44 38.41 16.32 -44.87
CA PRO A 44 37.97 15.47 -45.97
C PRO A 44 39.08 14.54 -46.47
N SER A 45 38.71 13.37 -47.01
CA SER A 45 39.54 12.63 -47.97
C SER A 45 38.69 11.58 -48.69
N ASP A 46 38.56 11.76 -50.00
CA ASP A 46 37.98 10.84 -50.97
C ASP A 46 38.72 9.49 -51.02
N ASP A 47 38.01 8.36 -51.15
CA ASP A 47 38.11 7.46 -52.32
C ASP A 47 37.02 6.34 -52.27
N PRO A 48 36.46 5.88 -53.40
CA PRO A 48 35.38 4.89 -53.47
C PRO A 48 35.85 3.48 -53.87
N LEU A 49 34.99 2.49 -53.59
CA LEU A 49 35.01 1.07 -54.01
C LEU A 49 36.09 0.14 -53.40
N GLY A 50 35.62 -0.89 -52.67
CA GLY A 50 36.43 -2.09 -52.44
C GLY A 50 35.92 -3.03 -51.35
N LYS A 51 35.25 -4.11 -51.74
CA LYS A 51 34.92 -5.26 -50.87
C LYS A 51 36.19 -5.90 -50.28
N ARG A 52 36.26 -6.10 -48.96
CA ARG A 52 36.63 -7.39 -48.34
C ARG A 52 36.59 -7.37 -46.80
N THR A 53 36.12 -8.51 -46.30
CA THR A 53 35.99 -9.02 -44.93
C THR A 53 37.27 -8.97 -44.08
N SER A 54 37.15 -8.59 -42.80
CA SER A 54 37.84 -9.23 -41.67
C SER A 54 37.32 -8.72 -40.31
N ARG A 55 36.93 -9.68 -39.46
CA ARG A 55 36.69 -9.59 -38.00
C ARG A 55 37.75 -8.75 -37.27
N PHE A 56 37.35 -7.97 -36.26
CA PHE A 56 37.88 -8.07 -34.89
C PHE A 56 37.01 -7.27 -33.90
N MET A 57 36.49 -8.00 -32.90
CA MET A 57 36.04 -7.63 -31.55
C MET A 57 35.36 -6.27 -31.30
N ALA A 58 34.03 -6.28 -31.27
CA ALA A 58 33.23 -5.33 -30.51
C ALA A 58 32.97 -5.90 -29.11
N SER A 59 33.47 -5.19 -28.10
CA SER A 59 33.17 -5.37 -26.68
C SER A 59 31.67 -5.26 -26.46
N SER A 60 31.06 -6.35 -26.01
CA SER A 60 29.66 -6.44 -25.60
C SER A 60 29.43 -5.62 -24.34
N ALA A 61 29.05 -4.36 -24.48
CA ALA A 61 28.37 -3.63 -23.41
C ALA A 61 26.97 -4.24 -23.27
N ALA A 62 26.77 -4.98 -22.20
CA ALA A 62 25.52 -5.63 -21.86
C ALA A 62 24.40 -4.57 -21.74
N GLN A 63 23.56 -4.50 -22.77
CA GLN A 63 22.21 -3.96 -22.64
C GLN A 63 21.43 -4.96 -21.78
N SER A 64 21.28 -4.66 -20.49
CA SER A 64 20.29 -5.33 -19.65
C SER A 64 18.91 -4.91 -20.14
N SER A 65 18.41 -5.66 -21.12
CA SER A 65 17.00 -5.63 -21.51
C SER A 65 16.19 -6.02 -20.27
N ILE A 66 15.49 -5.05 -19.70
CA ILE A 66 14.39 -5.30 -18.77
C ILE A 66 13.38 -6.13 -19.56
N ARG A 67 13.38 -7.45 -19.34
CA ARG A 67 12.31 -8.31 -19.82
C ARG A 67 11.04 -7.81 -19.15
N ALA A 68 10.08 -7.32 -19.94
CA ALA A 68 8.71 -7.20 -19.48
C ALA A 68 8.31 -8.56 -18.90
N ALA A 69 7.96 -8.60 -17.62
CA ALA A 69 7.47 -9.81 -16.98
C ALA A 69 6.25 -10.30 -17.78
N GLU A 70 6.17 -11.60 -18.06
CA GLU A 70 4.98 -12.15 -18.68
C GLU A 70 3.74 -11.83 -17.82
N PRO A 71 2.58 -11.56 -18.44
CA PRO A 71 1.38 -11.19 -17.71
C PRO A 71 0.98 -12.34 -16.78
N PHE A 72 1.18 -12.12 -15.47
CA PHE A 72 0.69 -12.98 -14.40
C PHE A 72 -0.82 -13.14 -14.49
N GLY A 73 -1.37 -14.35 -14.50
CA GLY A 73 -2.82 -14.56 -14.58
C GLY A 73 -3.21 -16.02 -14.36
N VAL A 74 -4.48 -16.25 -14.01
CA VAL A 74 -5.03 -17.59 -13.75
C VAL A 74 -5.74 -18.11 -14.99
N THR A 75 -5.35 -19.31 -15.44
CA THR A 75 -6.05 -20.03 -16.51
C THR A 75 -7.24 -20.83 -15.99
N LEU A 76 -8.19 -21.14 -16.86
CA LEU A 76 -9.32 -22.02 -16.51
C LEU A 76 -8.84 -23.41 -16.03
N GLN A 77 -7.76 -23.92 -16.61
CA GLN A 77 -7.15 -25.18 -16.19
C GLN A 77 -6.59 -25.12 -14.77
N GLU A 78 -5.89 -24.05 -14.41
CA GLU A 78 -5.38 -23.85 -13.05
C GLU A 78 -6.52 -23.68 -12.04
N ALA A 79 -7.55 -22.90 -12.39
CA ALA A 79 -8.76 -22.79 -11.57
C ALA A 79 -9.42 -24.17 -11.35
N GLN A 80 -9.50 -25.00 -12.40
CA GLN A 80 -10.03 -26.36 -12.32
C GLN A 80 -9.17 -27.27 -11.43
N ILE A 81 -7.85 -27.14 -11.46
CA ILE A 81 -6.92 -27.88 -10.59
C ILE A 81 -7.18 -27.51 -9.12
N ILE A 82 -7.26 -26.21 -8.81
CA ILE A 82 -7.54 -25.70 -7.46
C ILE A 82 -8.89 -26.23 -6.95
N VAL A 83 -9.92 -26.10 -7.78
CA VAL A 83 -11.29 -26.54 -7.45
C VAL A 83 -11.36 -28.06 -7.22
N ASN A 84 -10.73 -28.86 -8.08
CA ASN A 84 -10.72 -30.32 -7.92
C ASN A 84 -9.99 -30.75 -6.64
N HIS A 85 -8.88 -30.08 -6.31
CA HIS A 85 -8.10 -30.40 -5.13
C HIS A 85 -8.90 -30.18 -3.84
N HIS A 86 -9.66 -29.09 -3.75
CA HIS A 86 -10.30 -28.67 -2.49
C HIS A 86 -11.78 -29.06 -2.37
N LEU A 87 -12.54 -29.04 -3.47
CA LEU A 87 -13.99 -29.28 -3.44
C LEU A 87 -14.40 -30.75 -3.67
N GLY A 88 -13.45 -31.63 -3.95
CA GLY A 88 -13.69 -33.08 -3.97
C GLY A 88 -14.39 -33.58 -5.24
N GLN A 89 -15.72 -33.77 -5.20
CA GLN A 89 -16.52 -34.52 -6.20
C GLN A 89 -16.47 -33.91 -7.63
N SER A 90 -15.32 -34.04 -8.30
CA SER A 90 -14.96 -33.56 -9.64
C SER A 90 -15.81 -32.40 -10.17
N PRO A 91 -15.87 -31.26 -9.46
CA PRO A 91 -16.75 -30.19 -9.86
C PRO A 91 -16.18 -29.45 -11.07
N HIS A 92 -16.99 -29.26 -12.11
CA HIS A 92 -16.53 -28.66 -13.37
C HIS A 92 -16.60 -27.14 -13.32
N VAL A 93 -15.48 -26.46 -13.57
CA VAL A 93 -15.40 -25.01 -13.71
C VAL A 93 -16.01 -24.60 -15.05
N SER A 94 -17.20 -24.00 -15.02
CA SER A 94 -17.90 -23.56 -16.23
C SER A 94 -17.42 -22.22 -16.75
N ALA A 95 -16.96 -21.34 -15.87
CA ALA A 95 -16.47 -20.02 -16.26
C ALA A 95 -15.47 -19.49 -15.21
N LEU A 96 -14.55 -18.66 -15.70
CA LEU A 96 -13.58 -17.92 -14.90
C LEU A 96 -13.62 -16.47 -15.36
N LYS A 97 -13.82 -15.53 -14.43
CA LYS A 97 -13.92 -14.11 -14.73
C LYS A 97 -12.99 -13.32 -13.81
N GLU A 98 -12.03 -12.61 -14.36
CA GLU A 98 -11.20 -11.69 -13.57
C GLU A 98 -12.01 -10.48 -13.11
N LEU A 99 -11.88 -10.16 -11.84
CA LEU A 99 -12.57 -9.05 -11.19
C LEU A 99 -11.61 -7.84 -11.12
N LYS A 100 -11.46 -7.15 -12.25
CA LYS A 100 -10.46 -6.09 -12.48
C LYS A 100 -10.73 -4.77 -11.76
N ASP A 101 -11.96 -4.60 -11.27
CA ASP A 101 -12.42 -3.34 -10.70
C ASP A 101 -12.53 -3.36 -9.17
N TYR A 102 -12.04 -4.40 -8.50
CA TYR A 102 -11.80 -4.32 -7.06
C TYR A 102 -10.40 -3.74 -6.89
N GLY A 103 -10.31 -2.52 -6.33
CA GLY A 103 -9.08 -1.95 -5.81
C GLY A 103 -8.02 -1.53 -6.82
N PHE A 104 -6.82 -1.28 -6.27
CA PHE A 104 -5.71 -0.60 -6.95
C PHE A 104 -4.48 -1.48 -7.14
N SER A 105 -4.57 -2.79 -6.89
CA SER A 105 -3.39 -3.66 -6.86
C SER A 105 -3.39 -4.71 -7.97
N PRO A 106 -2.83 -4.42 -9.15
CA PRO A 106 -2.63 -5.41 -10.22
C PRO A 106 -1.72 -6.55 -9.80
N SER A 107 -0.89 -6.36 -8.76
CA SER A 107 -0.10 -7.45 -8.18
C SER A 107 -1.01 -8.48 -7.49
N THR A 108 -2.14 -8.09 -6.91
CA THR A 108 -3.12 -9.02 -6.33
C THR A 108 -4.35 -9.15 -7.21
N ARG A 109 -4.50 -10.28 -7.90
CA ARG A 109 -5.61 -10.51 -8.82
C ARG A 109 -6.74 -11.28 -8.15
N SER A 110 -7.97 -10.93 -8.50
CA SER A 110 -9.18 -11.56 -7.99
C SER A 110 -9.97 -12.16 -9.15
N TYR A 111 -10.50 -13.37 -8.98
CA TYR A 111 -11.26 -14.09 -9.99
C TYR A 111 -12.54 -14.66 -9.39
N GLU A 112 -13.64 -14.53 -10.12
CA GLU A 112 -14.87 -15.27 -9.89
C GLU A 112 -14.80 -16.59 -10.65
N ILE A 113 -14.93 -17.69 -9.92
CA ILE A 113 -14.98 -19.05 -10.47
C ILE A 113 -16.41 -19.53 -10.40
N HIS A 114 -17.00 -19.90 -11.54
CA HIS A 114 -18.30 -20.56 -11.59
C HIS A 114 -18.13 -22.07 -11.75
N VAL A 115 -18.87 -22.81 -10.94
CA VAL A 115 -18.77 -24.26 -10.79
C VAL A 115 -20.15 -24.91 -10.97
N GLN A 116 -20.21 -25.98 -11.74
CA GLN A 116 -21.44 -26.78 -11.94
C GLN A 116 -21.63 -27.76 -10.78
N THR A 117 -22.06 -27.27 -9.62
CA THR A 117 -22.34 -28.04 -8.39
C THR A 117 -23.72 -27.71 -7.83
N SER A 118 -24.16 -28.44 -6.80
CA SER A 118 -25.46 -28.23 -6.16
C SER A 118 -25.52 -27.02 -5.22
N ASP A 119 -24.43 -26.63 -4.55
CA ASP A 119 -24.26 -25.39 -3.75
C ASP A 119 -22.87 -25.43 -3.05
N PRO A 120 -22.06 -24.35 -2.99
CA PRO A 120 -22.14 -23.12 -3.77
C PRO A 120 -21.62 -23.29 -5.18
N SER A 121 -22.23 -22.56 -6.11
CA SER A 121 -21.92 -22.58 -7.55
C SER A 121 -20.89 -21.53 -7.96
N SER A 122 -20.44 -20.68 -7.04
CA SER A 122 -19.41 -19.68 -7.32
C SER A 122 -18.46 -19.45 -6.16
N PHE A 123 -17.20 -19.16 -6.47
CA PHE A 123 -16.13 -18.87 -5.51
C PHE A 123 -15.34 -17.64 -5.91
N LEU A 124 -14.75 -16.97 -4.92
CA LEU A 124 -13.76 -15.92 -5.11
C LEU A 124 -12.35 -16.51 -4.91
N LEU A 125 -11.52 -16.42 -5.95
CA LEU A 125 -10.11 -16.78 -5.93
C LEU A 125 -9.26 -15.51 -5.93
N ILE A 126 -8.39 -15.36 -4.93
CA ILE A 126 -7.41 -14.26 -4.85
C ILE A 126 -6.02 -14.85 -5.02
N VAL A 127 -5.20 -14.25 -5.88
CA VAL A 127 -3.84 -14.71 -6.17
C VAL A 127 -2.84 -13.56 -6.10
N THR A 128 -1.62 -13.86 -5.69
CA THR A 128 -0.49 -12.92 -5.72
C THR A 128 0.65 -13.51 -6.55
N PRO A 129 1.63 -12.71 -7.00
CA PRO A 129 2.77 -13.25 -7.73
C PRO A 129 3.55 -14.20 -6.80
N PRO A 130 4.28 -15.17 -7.37
CA PRO A 130 5.11 -16.06 -6.56
C PRO A 130 6.15 -15.23 -5.78
N PRO A 131 6.52 -15.68 -4.56
CA PRO A 131 7.51 -14.99 -3.76
C PRO A 131 8.82 -14.87 -4.55
N SER A 132 9.32 -13.63 -4.65
CA SER A 132 10.64 -13.39 -5.23
C SER A 132 11.72 -13.93 -4.28
N PRO A 133 12.86 -14.41 -4.81
CA PRO A 133 13.95 -14.86 -3.96
C PRO A 133 14.37 -13.73 -3.01
N PRO A 134 14.75 -14.06 -1.76
CA PRO A 134 15.12 -13.05 -0.76
C PRO A 134 16.26 -12.19 -1.30
N SER A 135 15.98 -10.90 -1.46
CA SER A 135 16.98 -9.89 -1.80
C SER A 135 17.34 -9.12 -0.53
N PRO A 136 18.63 -8.87 -0.25
CA PRO A 136 19.05 -7.96 0.82
C PRO A 136 18.63 -6.49 0.57
N SER A 137 17.99 -6.20 -0.57
CA SER A 137 17.43 -4.90 -0.95
C SER A 137 15.90 -4.96 -1.13
N ALA A 138 15.22 -5.87 -0.43
CA ALA A 138 13.76 -5.89 -0.45
C ALA A 138 13.23 -4.55 0.08
N PRO A 139 12.18 -3.98 -0.52
CA PRO A 139 11.61 -2.73 -0.03
C PRO A 139 10.89 -2.98 1.30
N SER A 140 11.06 -2.06 2.25
CA SER A 140 10.33 -2.00 3.52
C SER A 140 8.81 -1.94 3.29
N TYR A 141 8.37 -1.35 2.17
CA TYR A 141 6.98 -1.34 1.73
C TYR A 141 6.74 -2.29 0.55
N HIS A 142 5.77 -3.20 0.72
CA HIS A 142 5.28 -4.05 -0.36
C HIS A 142 3.81 -4.45 -0.15
N PRO A 143 3.08 -4.86 -1.21
CA PRO A 143 1.78 -5.50 -1.07
C PRO A 143 1.86 -6.77 -0.19
N ASN A 144 0.83 -6.99 0.63
CA ASN A 144 0.72 -8.14 1.51
C ASN A 144 0.63 -9.46 0.73
N SER A 145 1.44 -10.43 1.15
CA SER A 145 1.43 -11.78 0.60
C SER A 145 0.15 -12.55 1.00
N ILE A 146 -0.14 -13.66 0.33
CA ILE A 146 -1.26 -14.53 0.69
C ILE A 146 -1.23 -15.00 2.16
N PRO A 147 -0.10 -15.47 2.73
CA PRO A 147 -0.01 -15.77 4.16
C PRO A 147 -0.40 -14.59 5.06
N THR A 148 0.11 -13.39 4.75
CA THR A 148 -0.22 -12.16 5.49
C THR A 148 -1.70 -11.81 5.35
N LEU A 149 -2.26 -11.90 4.15
CA LEU A 149 -3.69 -11.65 3.90
C LEU A 149 -4.59 -12.62 4.67
N SER A 150 -4.23 -13.91 4.72
CA SER A 150 -4.96 -14.90 5.53
C SER A 150 -4.88 -14.57 7.02
N HIS A 151 -3.72 -14.13 7.50
CA HIS A 151 -3.56 -13.72 8.90
C HIS A 151 -4.41 -12.48 9.22
N LEU A 152 -4.35 -11.44 8.38
CA LEU A 152 -5.16 -10.23 8.51
C LEU A 152 -6.66 -10.55 8.48
N HIS A 153 -7.10 -11.43 7.57
CA HIS A 153 -8.49 -11.88 7.52
C HIS A 153 -8.93 -12.50 8.84
N HIS A 154 -8.13 -13.42 9.40
CA HIS A 154 -8.41 -14.03 10.69
C HIS A 154 -8.43 -13.00 11.82
N LEU A 155 -7.46 -12.09 11.84
CA LEU A 155 -7.32 -11.03 12.86
C LEU A 155 -8.54 -10.10 12.84
N ILE A 156 -8.93 -9.60 11.67
CA ILE A 156 -10.08 -8.71 11.51
C ILE A 156 -11.37 -9.44 11.88
N LYS A 157 -11.56 -10.67 11.38
CA LYS A 157 -12.77 -11.46 11.66
C LYS A 157 -12.95 -11.79 13.14
N THR A 158 -11.84 -11.97 13.87
CA THR A 158 -11.87 -12.33 15.30
C THR A 158 -12.06 -11.12 16.21
N ASN A 159 -11.56 -9.94 15.80
CA ASN A 159 -11.56 -8.75 16.65
C ASN A 159 -12.61 -7.69 16.27
N THR A 160 -13.32 -7.87 15.15
CA THR A 160 -14.27 -6.88 14.65
C THR A 160 -15.58 -7.53 14.19
N SER A 161 -16.58 -6.70 13.96
CA SER A 161 -17.84 -7.05 13.32
C SER A 161 -17.84 -6.80 11.80
N ILE A 162 -16.67 -6.51 11.20
CA ILE A 162 -16.52 -6.23 9.78
C ILE A 162 -16.90 -7.48 8.98
N PRO A 163 -17.85 -7.40 8.04
CA PRO A 163 -18.22 -8.54 7.22
C PRO A 163 -17.12 -8.82 6.21
N LEU A 164 -16.63 -10.07 6.20
CA LEU A 164 -15.60 -10.56 5.29
C LEU A 164 -16.07 -11.86 4.62
N PRO A 165 -15.68 -12.13 3.36
CA PRO A 165 -15.94 -13.43 2.73
C PRO A 165 -15.34 -14.57 3.55
N GLN A 166 -16.01 -15.72 3.65
CA GLN A 166 -15.43 -16.86 4.35
C GLN A 166 -14.28 -17.45 3.52
N ILE A 167 -13.09 -17.53 4.10
CA ILE A 167 -11.98 -18.28 3.51
C ILE A 167 -12.24 -19.77 3.72
N HIS A 168 -12.16 -20.53 2.62
CA HIS A 168 -12.22 -21.99 2.63
C HIS A 168 -10.82 -22.60 2.65
N HIS A 169 -9.94 -22.09 1.78
CA HIS A 169 -8.60 -22.64 1.60
C HIS A 169 -7.58 -21.55 1.32
N VAL A 170 -6.35 -21.80 1.77
CA VAL A 170 -5.17 -20.96 1.54
C VAL A 170 -4.02 -21.88 1.16
N ASP A 171 -3.28 -21.51 0.13
CA ASP A 171 -2.08 -22.24 -0.30
C ASP A 171 -1.00 -21.22 -0.66
N SER A 172 0.11 -21.29 0.06
CA SER A 172 1.32 -20.49 -0.18
C SER A 172 2.49 -21.34 -0.68
N SER A 173 2.28 -22.64 -0.87
CA SER A 173 3.34 -23.60 -1.20
C SER A 173 3.76 -23.54 -2.66
N CYS A 174 2.90 -22.99 -3.53
CA CYS A 174 3.03 -23.03 -4.99
C CYS A 174 3.21 -24.45 -5.56
N SER A 175 2.77 -25.48 -4.83
CA SER A 175 2.92 -26.88 -5.24
C SER A 175 1.84 -27.33 -6.23
N LEU A 176 0.63 -26.78 -6.09
CA LEU A 176 -0.53 -27.11 -6.92
C LEU A 176 -0.56 -26.26 -8.21
N VAL A 177 -0.24 -24.98 -8.09
CA VAL A 177 -0.19 -23.97 -9.15
C VAL A 177 1.00 -23.04 -8.87
N PRO A 178 1.59 -22.36 -9.88
CA PRO A 178 2.85 -21.62 -9.71
C PRO A 178 2.69 -20.26 -9.00
N PHE A 179 1.67 -20.12 -8.14
CA PHE A 179 1.38 -18.91 -7.39
C PHE A 179 0.61 -19.21 -6.10
N PRO A 180 0.78 -18.39 -5.04
CA PRO A 180 -0.04 -18.45 -3.85
C PRO A 180 -1.49 -18.05 -4.13
N TYR A 181 -2.45 -18.64 -3.40
CA TYR A 181 -3.87 -18.29 -3.52
C TYR A 181 -4.69 -18.42 -2.23
N ILE A 182 -5.81 -17.69 -2.20
CA ILE A 182 -6.92 -17.84 -1.26
C ILE A 182 -8.17 -18.20 -2.06
N LEU A 183 -8.87 -19.26 -1.64
CA LEU A 183 -10.19 -19.62 -2.14
C LEU A 183 -11.23 -19.31 -1.06
N SER A 184 -12.25 -18.54 -1.41
CA SER A 184 -13.27 -18.03 -0.47
C SER A 184 -14.67 -18.01 -1.09
N ASP A 185 -15.68 -17.75 -0.25
CA ASP A 185 -17.03 -17.42 -0.73
C ASP A 185 -17.01 -16.25 -1.70
N LEU A 186 -17.82 -16.32 -2.76
CA LEU A 186 -18.10 -15.14 -3.56
C LEU A 186 -19.08 -14.25 -2.78
N PRO A 187 -18.67 -13.03 -2.37
CA PRO A 187 -19.56 -12.13 -1.66
C PRO A 187 -20.70 -11.66 -2.56
N THR A 188 -21.89 -11.52 -1.99
CA THR A 188 -23.08 -11.04 -2.73
C THR A 188 -23.18 -9.51 -2.72
N GLY A 189 -23.97 -8.95 -3.63
CA GLY A 189 -24.25 -7.51 -3.70
C GLY A 189 -23.53 -6.81 -4.84
N ILE A 190 -23.68 -5.49 -4.89
CA ILE A 190 -23.02 -4.59 -5.84
C ILE A 190 -22.07 -3.66 -5.07
N LYS A 191 -21.19 -2.95 -5.78
CA LYS A 191 -20.29 -1.98 -5.15
C LYS A 191 -21.06 -0.82 -4.57
N LEU A 192 -20.60 -0.27 -3.44
CA LEU A 192 -21.20 0.91 -2.84
C LEU A 192 -21.15 2.12 -3.79
N SER A 193 -20.02 2.29 -4.49
CA SER A 193 -19.85 3.33 -5.51
C SER A 193 -20.89 3.20 -6.64
N GLU A 194 -21.12 1.98 -7.13
CA GLU A 194 -22.12 1.69 -8.17
C GLU A 194 -23.55 1.96 -7.65
N ALA A 195 -23.86 1.50 -6.44
CA ALA A 195 -25.17 1.73 -5.82
C ALA A 195 -25.49 3.22 -5.70
N ARG A 196 -24.49 4.04 -5.34
CA ARG A 196 -24.60 5.50 -5.28
C ARG A 196 -24.73 6.13 -6.66
N ALA A 197 -23.88 5.76 -7.60
CA ALA A 197 -23.91 6.28 -8.97
C ALA A 197 -25.24 6.01 -9.67
N ARG A 198 -25.87 4.86 -9.39
CA ARG A 198 -27.17 4.46 -9.92
C ARG A 198 -28.37 5.00 -9.12
N GLY A 199 -28.12 5.75 -8.03
CA GLY A 199 -29.18 6.32 -7.21
C GLY A 199 -30.04 5.29 -6.47
N LEU A 200 -29.49 4.11 -6.17
CA LEU A 200 -30.23 3.00 -5.54
C LEU A 200 -30.42 3.19 -4.02
N LEU A 201 -29.67 4.13 -3.44
CA LEU A 201 -29.70 4.49 -2.02
C LEU A 201 -30.31 5.88 -1.85
N THR A 202 -31.30 5.99 -0.96
CA THR A 202 -31.81 7.28 -0.48
C THR A 202 -30.75 8.01 0.34
N GLU A 203 -30.94 9.31 0.60
CA GLU A 203 -30.04 10.08 1.47
C GLU A 203 -29.94 9.48 2.88
N LYS A 204 -31.08 9.03 3.44
CA LYS A 204 -31.13 8.36 4.74
C LYS A 204 -30.33 7.06 4.74
N GLU A 205 -30.48 6.25 3.70
CA GLU A 205 -29.75 4.98 3.56
C GLU A 205 -28.24 5.21 3.39
N ASN A 206 -27.84 6.22 2.61
CA ASN A 206 -26.44 6.61 2.52
C ASN A 206 -25.85 7.01 3.88
N MET A 207 -26.59 7.79 4.68
CA MET A 207 -26.17 8.13 6.04
C MET A 207 -26.02 6.90 6.94
N VAL A 208 -26.96 5.94 6.87
CA VAL A 208 -26.86 4.68 7.65
C VAL A 208 -25.65 3.85 7.23
N VAL A 209 -25.38 3.75 5.92
CA VAL A 209 -24.21 3.07 5.38
C VAL A 209 -22.93 3.73 5.89
N ASP A 210 -22.82 5.05 5.77
CA ASP A 210 -21.64 5.80 6.22
C ASP A 210 -21.41 5.67 7.73
N LEU A 211 -22.48 5.72 8.53
CA LEU A 211 -22.42 5.51 9.97
C LEU A 211 -21.83 4.12 10.31
N LYS A 212 -22.25 3.07 9.59
CA LYS A 212 -21.73 1.71 9.75
C LYS A 212 -20.27 1.60 9.32
N VAL A 213 -19.91 2.17 8.17
CA VAL A 213 -18.52 2.22 7.69
C VAL A 213 -17.61 2.93 8.69
N GLY A 214 -18.05 4.06 9.25
CA GLY A 214 -17.31 4.77 10.30
C GLY A 214 -17.11 3.93 11.56
N ALA A 215 -18.16 3.25 12.03
CA ALA A 215 -18.07 2.36 13.19
C ALA A 215 -17.08 1.22 12.98
N TRP A 216 -17.06 0.63 11.78
CA TRP A 216 -16.12 -0.42 11.42
C TRP A 216 -14.69 0.05 11.27
N LEU A 217 -14.46 1.25 10.71
CA LEU A 217 -13.11 1.84 10.72
C LEU A 217 -12.60 2.02 12.15
N ARG A 218 -13.47 2.39 13.11
CA ARG A 218 -13.07 2.45 14.52
C ARG A 218 -12.65 1.06 15.03
N GLU A 219 -13.47 0.03 14.80
CA GLU A 219 -13.14 -1.34 15.21
C GLU A 219 -11.84 -1.84 14.57
N LEU A 220 -11.61 -1.54 13.28
CA LEU A 220 -10.38 -1.88 12.58
C LEU A 220 -9.17 -1.20 13.25
N HIS A 221 -9.29 0.09 13.57
CA HIS A 221 -8.23 0.86 14.23
C HIS A 221 -8.04 0.53 15.72
N ASP A 222 -8.92 -0.26 16.32
CA ASP A 222 -8.73 -0.83 17.66
C ASP A 222 -7.87 -2.10 17.62
N ILE A 223 -7.57 -2.62 16.42
CA ILE A 223 -6.52 -3.62 16.21
C ILE A 223 -5.17 -2.88 16.19
N GLU A 224 -4.41 -3.08 17.26
CA GLU A 224 -3.12 -2.45 17.50
C GLU A 224 -1.97 -3.44 17.36
N ASN A 225 -0.74 -2.93 17.25
CA ASN A 225 0.47 -3.74 17.18
C ASN A 225 1.64 -3.06 17.90
N ASP A 226 2.70 -3.82 18.19
CA ASP A 226 3.87 -3.31 18.91
C ASP A 226 4.80 -2.46 18.01
N TRP A 227 4.71 -2.61 16.69
CA TRP A 227 5.54 -1.87 15.71
C TRP A 227 4.71 -1.28 14.57
N PHE A 228 5.25 -0.22 13.97
CA PHE A 228 4.74 0.37 12.75
C PHE A 228 5.29 -0.36 11.50
N GLY A 229 4.46 -0.47 10.48
CA GLY A 229 4.85 -0.92 9.15
C GLY A 229 4.02 -2.07 8.59
N CYS A 230 4.60 -2.85 7.68
CA CYS A 230 3.89 -3.95 7.03
C CYS A 230 3.54 -5.07 8.03
N PRO A 231 2.33 -5.66 7.94
CA PRO A 231 1.94 -6.79 8.77
C PRO A 231 2.78 -8.02 8.42
N LYS A 232 3.17 -8.77 9.45
CA LYS A 232 3.92 -10.02 9.30
C LYS A 232 2.96 -11.21 9.31
N SER A 233 3.34 -12.31 8.66
CA SER A 233 2.57 -13.55 8.76
C SER A 233 2.73 -14.19 10.14
N LEU A 234 1.87 -15.15 10.49
CA LEU A 234 2.01 -15.91 11.75
C LEU A 234 3.37 -16.60 11.85
N GLU A 235 3.83 -17.22 10.76
CA GLU A 235 5.12 -17.92 10.73
C GLU A 235 6.29 -16.96 10.98
N ASP A 236 6.21 -15.75 10.46
CA ASP A 236 7.24 -14.73 10.65
C ASP A 236 7.22 -14.18 12.08
N THR A 237 6.01 -14.02 12.64
CA THR A 237 5.82 -13.55 14.02
C THR A 237 6.34 -14.57 15.03
N GLU A 238 6.08 -15.87 14.80
CA GLU A 238 6.60 -16.95 15.63
C GLU A 238 8.13 -17.02 15.57
N LYS A 239 8.75 -16.93 14.39
CA LYS A 239 10.21 -16.91 14.25
C LYS A 239 10.84 -15.76 15.02
N GLN A 240 10.24 -14.57 14.96
CA GLN A 240 10.72 -13.38 15.68
C GLN A 240 10.59 -13.54 17.20
N ALA A 241 9.47 -14.11 17.69
CA ALA A 241 9.27 -14.36 19.12
C ALA A 241 10.31 -15.35 19.71
N HIS A 242 10.72 -16.37 18.96
CA HIS A 242 11.73 -17.34 19.41
C HIS A 242 13.14 -16.73 19.51
N GLN A 243 13.47 -15.71 18.72
CA GLN A 243 14.76 -15.03 18.79
C GLN A 243 14.88 -14.11 20.03
N HIS A 244 13.80 -13.45 20.45
CA HIS A 244 13.78 -12.56 21.63
C HIS A 244 13.87 -13.29 22.99
N HIS A 245 13.87 -14.63 23.03
CA HIS A 245 14.02 -15.42 24.25
C HIS A 245 15.46 -15.84 24.59
N LEU A 246 16.46 -15.41 23.81
CA LEU A 246 17.87 -15.52 24.20
C LEU A 246 18.30 -14.28 25.01
N PRO A 247 18.89 -14.43 26.20
CA PRO A 247 19.21 -13.29 27.06
C PRO A 247 20.23 -12.34 26.41
N HIS A 248 19.80 -11.10 26.15
CA HIS A 248 20.61 -9.96 25.72
C HIS A 248 21.62 -9.53 26.80
N HIS A 249 22.69 -10.30 27.04
CA HIS A 249 23.78 -9.85 27.92
C HIS A 249 25.19 -10.08 27.38
N LEU A 250 25.37 -10.51 26.13
CA LEU A 250 26.70 -10.69 25.52
C LEU A 250 26.71 -10.28 24.04
N GLY A 251 26.52 -9.00 23.74
CA GLY A 251 26.52 -8.52 22.35
C GLY A 251 26.93 -7.07 22.13
N ALA A 252 27.34 -6.32 23.16
CA ALA A 252 27.84 -4.95 23.00
C ALA A 252 29.37 -4.93 22.87
N LEU A 253 29.92 -5.60 21.85
CA LEU A 253 31.28 -5.39 21.35
C LEU A 253 31.28 -5.61 19.84
N GLY A 254 31.70 -4.57 19.12
CA GLY A 254 31.36 -4.34 17.71
C GLY A 254 31.64 -5.47 16.75
N HIS A 255 30.77 -5.58 15.75
CA HIS A 255 31.03 -6.32 14.52
C HIS A 255 30.95 -5.37 13.32
N PHE A 256 32.12 -4.92 12.88
CA PHE A 256 32.32 -4.47 11.51
C PHE A 256 32.42 -5.71 10.62
N GLY A 257 31.38 -5.96 9.82
CA GLY A 257 31.41 -6.84 8.65
C GLY A 257 31.05 -8.32 8.90
N VAL A 258 29.99 -8.78 8.22
CA VAL A 258 29.96 -9.85 7.19
C VAL A 258 28.49 -10.27 7.04
N GLY A 259 28.02 -10.29 5.79
CA GLY A 259 26.60 -10.46 5.43
C GLY A 259 25.90 -11.67 6.06
N GLY A 260 24.92 -11.36 6.89
CA GLY A 260 23.68 -12.11 7.01
C GLY A 260 22.56 -11.22 6.50
N ALA A 261 21.50 -11.80 5.92
CA ALA A 261 20.27 -11.07 5.72
C ALA A 261 19.73 -10.72 7.11
N GLU A 262 20.02 -9.51 7.59
CA GLU A 262 19.43 -8.98 8.82
C GLU A 262 17.93 -8.86 8.56
N GLU A 263 17.13 -9.63 9.30
CA GLU A 263 15.67 -9.46 9.33
C GLU A 263 15.41 -8.01 9.75
N GLU A 264 14.63 -7.26 8.95
CA GLU A 264 14.34 -5.85 9.22
C GLU A 264 13.89 -5.64 10.67
N GLU A 265 14.65 -4.83 11.41
CA GLU A 265 14.32 -4.49 12.78
C GLU A 265 12.96 -3.77 12.82
N PRO A 266 12.07 -4.13 13.77
CA PRO A 266 10.77 -3.47 13.90
C PRO A 266 10.96 -1.98 14.21
N SER A 267 10.24 -1.12 13.48
CA SER A 267 10.21 0.32 13.73
C SER A 267 9.15 0.68 14.77
N TYR A 268 9.56 1.46 15.77
CA TYR A 268 8.68 1.99 16.83
C TYR A 268 8.31 3.46 16.61
N SER A 269 8.71 4.04 15.47
CA SER A 269 8.44 5.43 15.10
C SER A 269 7.68 5.49 13.79
N TRP A 270 6.46 6.02 13.83
CA TRP A 270 5.68 6.22 12.62
C TRP A 270 6.37 7.17 11.64
N GLN A 271 7.07 8.20 12.14
CA GLN A 271 7.82 9.12 11.29
C GLN A 271 8.91 8.39 10.51
N GLU A 272 9.64 7.48 11.14
CA GLU A 272 10.69 6.69 10.49
C GLU A 272 10.08 5.74 9.45
N SER A 273 9.07 4.94 9.84
CA SER A 273 8.40 4.00 8.93
C SER A 273 7.79 4.70 7.71
N PHE A 274 7.04 5.79 7.93
CA PHE A 274 6.41 6.52 6.84
C PHE A 274 7.42 7.18 5.90
N THR A 275 8.51 7.73 6.45
CA THR A 275 9.59 8.34 5.64
C THR A 275 10.26 7.30 4.76
N LEU A 276 10.54 6.10 5.31
CA LEU A 276 11.11 4.99 4.54
C LEU A 276 10.17 4.55 3.42
N PHE A 277 8.89 4.31 3.72
CA PHE A 277 7.90 3.91 2.71
C PHE A 277 7.77 4.94 1.59
N LEU A 278 7.77 6.23 1.95
CA LEU A 278 7.66 7.30 0.99
C LEU A 278 8.91 7.40 0.09
N GLU A 279 10.10 7.30 0.67
CA GLU A 279 11.36 7.34 -0.09
C GLU A 279 11.48 6.13 -1.02
N GLU A 280 11.14 4.93 -0.57
CA GLU A 280 11.16 3.74 -1.43
C GLU A 280 10.21 3.85 -2.62
N MET A 281 8.99 4.36 -2.41
CA MET A 281 8.06 4.58 -3.50
C MET A 281 8.51 5.69 -4.45
N MET A 282 9.22 6.71 -3.95
CA MET A 282 9.85 7.72 -4.80
C MET A 282 11.01 7.15 -5.61
N CYS A 283 11.90 6.37 -5.00
CA CYS A 283 13.00 5.69 -5.68
C CYS A 283 12.48 4.75 -6.77
N GLU A 284 11.45 3.94 -6.48
CA GLU A 284 10.83 3.07 -7.47
C GLU A 284 10.24 3.87 -8.65
N ALA A 285 9.55 4.99 -8.37
CA ALA A 285 9.01 5.86 -9.41
C ALA A 285 10.12 6.51 -10.25
N GLU A 286 11.21 6.96 -9.60
CA GLU A 286 12.37 7.60 -10.23
C GLU A 286 13.13 6.62 -11.14
N GLU A 287 13.38 5.39 -10.68
CA GLU A 287 14.00 4.32 -11.45
C GLU A 287 13.18 3.93 -12.69
N ARG A 288 11.85 4.03 -12.60
CA ARG A 288 10.92 3.80 -13.71
C ARG A 288 10.78 5.00 -14.65
N GLY A 289 11.44 6.12 -14.35
CA GLY A 289 11.41 7.33 -15.16
C GLY A 289 10.12 8.14 -15.04
N GLU A 290 9.38 8.01 -13.94
CA GLU A 290 8.23 8.88 -13.69
C GLU A 290 8.71 10.32 -13.47
N GLU A 291 8.20 11.26 -14.27
CA GLU A 291 8.53 12.68 -14.12
C GLU A 291 7.72 13.30 -12.96
N LEU A 292 8.33 13.32 -11.76
CA LEU A 292 7.79 13.94 -10.55
C LEU A 292 8.84 14.91 -9.96
N PRO A 293 8.42 15.91 -9.16
CA PRO A 293 9.34 16.88 -8.56
C PRO A 293 10.04 16.32 -7.30
N TYR A 294 10.83 15.25 -7.44
CA TYR A 294 11.44 14.51 -6.33
C TYR A 294 12.24 15.39 -5.35
N GLU A 295 13.05 16.30 -5.86
CA GLU A 295 13.83 17.23 -5.03
C GLU A 295 12.94 18.14 -4.18
N GLU A 296 11.82 18.62 -4.72
CA GLU A 296 10.86 19.41 -3.95
C GLU A 296 10.16 18.56 -2.88
N ILE A 297 9.80 17.32 -3.22
CA ILE A 297 9.19 16.38 -2.28
C ILE A 297 10.15 16.12 -1.11
N ARG A 298 11.40 15.75 -1.38
CA ARG A 298 12.43 15.50 -0.34
C ARG A 298 12.70 16.76 0.51
N MET A 299 12.72 17.95 -0.10
CA MET A 299 12.86 19.22 0.62
C MET A 299 11.67 19.48 1.56
N TYR A 300 10.43 19.33 1.10
CA TYR A 300 9.25 19.51 1.94
C TYR A 300 9.17 18.43 3.03
N LEU A 301 9.58 17.19 2.72
CA LEU A 301 9.60 16.08 3.68
C LEU A 301 10.59 16.37 4.81
N SER A 302 11.78 16.88 4.48
CA SER A 302 12.78 17.30 5.47
C SER A 302 12.22 18.37 6.42
N ARG A 303 11.41 19.32 5.91
CA ARG A 303 10.71 20.29 6.75
C ARG A 303 9.66 19.60 7.63
N ALA A 304 8.84 18.72 7.07
CA ALA A 304 7.81 17.99 7.81
C ALA A 304 8.41 17.19 8.99
N ILE A 305 9.52 16.49 8.76
CA ILE A 305 10.30 15.78 9.78
C ILE A 305 10.80 16.76 10.84
N GLY A 306 11.39 17.90 10.44
CA GLY A 306 11.89 18.92 11.36
C GLY A 306 10.79 19.55 12.25
N PHE A 307 9.54 19.54 11.80
CA PHE A 307 8.37 19.97 12.57
C PHE A 307 7.64 18.82 13.29
N TYR A 308 8.27 17.64 13.31
CA TYR A 308 7.78 16.43 13.95
C TYR A 308 6.43 15.99 13.42
N LEU A 309 6.07 16.33 12.18
CA LEU A 309 4.68 16.29 11.67
C LEU A 309 3.98 14.94 11.90
N PHE A 310 4.73 13.85 11.91
CA PHE A 310 4.25 12.47 12.01
C PHE A 310 4.37 11.86 13.42
N ASP A 311 5.04 12.53 14.37
CA ASP A 311 5.33 11.99 15.72
C ASP A 311 4.12 11.86 16.64
N ASP A 312 2.97 12.44 16.28
CA ASP A 312 1.73 12.34 17.06
C ASP A 312 1.03 10.98 16.90
N ALA A 313 1.49 10.13 15.98
CA ALA A 313 1.06 8.73 15.90
C ALA A 313 1.89 7.87 16.86
N GLU A 314 1.38 7.68 18.08
CA GLU A 314 2.07 6.94 19.15
C GLU A 314 1.78 5.43 19.13
N VAL A 315 0.64 5.02 18.58
CA VAL A 315 0.16 3.64 18.61
C VAL A 315 -0.05 3.14 17.19
N PRO A 316 0.63 2.06 16.76
CA PRO A 316 0.40 1.43 15.47
C PRO A 316 -1.01 0.83 15.40
N LYS A 317 -1.80 1.25 14.43
CA LYS A 317 -3.18 0.79 14.22
C LYS A 317 -3.31 0.18 12.84
N LEU A 318 -4.10 -0.87 12.70
CA LEU A 318 -4.29 -1.51 11.39
C LEU A 318 -5.09 -0.59 10.46
N VAL A 319 -4.44 -0.05 9.42
CA VAL A 319 -5.02 0.87 8.43
C VAL A 319 -5.25 0.15 7.11
N TRP A 320 -6.42 0.37 6.49
CA TRP A 320 -6.82 -0.10 5.17
C TRP A 320 -6.75 1.03 4.12
N PHE A 321 -5.58 1.66 3.97
CA PHE A 321 -5.48 2.96 3.29
C PHE A 321 -5.73 2.95 1.78
N THR A 322 -5.69 1.81 1.10
CA THR A 322 -6.10 1.70 -0.31
C THR A 322 -7.59 1.38 -0.47
N GLY A 323 -8.30 1.18 0.64
CA GLY A 323 -9.72 0.92 0.70
C GLY A 323 -10.57 2.07 0.21
N ASN A 324 -11.61 1.76 -0.55
CA ASN A 324 -12.56 2.73 -1.07
C ASN A 324 -13.95 2.11 -1.23
N GLU A 325 -14.89 2.90 -1.74
CA GLU A 325 -16.27 2.45 -1.97
C GLU A 325 -16.40 1.32 -3.01
N ASP A 326 -15.40 1.12 -3.89
CA ASP A 326 -15.41 0.01 -4.85
C ASP A 326 -15.09 -1.32 -4.19
N ALA A 327 -14.43 -1.30 -3.04
CA ALA A 327 -14.07 -2.48 -2.25
C ALA A 327 -15.07 -2.77 -1.12
N ILE A 328 -16.20 -2.04 -1.08
CA ILE A 328 -17.32 -2.29 -0.16
C ILE A 328 -18.50 -2.80 -0.97
N LEU A 329 -18.96 -4.02 -0.66
CA LEU A 329 -20.13 -4.62 -1.29
C LEU A 329 -21.38 -4.41 -0.45
N ILE A 330 -22.49 -4.13 -1.13
CA ILE A 330 -23.76 -3.83 -0.51
C ILE A 330 -24.90 -4.56 -1.22
N ASP A 331 -25.78 -5.14 -0.42
CA ASP A 331 -27.07 -5.66 -0.85
C ASP A 331 -28.11 -4.55 -0.68
N VAL A 332 -28.69 -4.12 -1.80
CA VAL A 332 -29.70 -3.07 -1.84
C VAL A 332 -31.06 -3.72 -2.07
N PRO A 333 -31.99 -3.64 -1.09
CA PRO A 333 -33.31 -4.24 -1.25
C PRO A 333 -34.03 -3.69 -2.48
N SER A 334 -34.56 -4.59 -3.29
CA SER A 334 -35.23 -4.24 -4.56
C SER A 334 -36.35 -3.23 -4.34
N ALA A 335 -36.41 -2.22 -5.22
CA ALA A 335 -37.41 -1.16 -5.21
C ALA A 335 -38.81 -1.63 -5.70
N SER A 336 -39.20 -2.89 -5.43
CA SER A 336 -40.52 -3.38 -5.82
C SER A 336 -41.59 -2.73 -4.96
N ASN A 337 -42.12 -1.61 -5.48
CA ASN A 337 -43.38 -0.97 -5.16
C ASN A 337 -43.72 -0.86 -3.67
N SER A 338 -43.15 0.14 -3.00
CA SER A 338 -43.90 1.06 -2.12
C SER A 338 -42.89 1.99 -1.46
N GLU A 339 -43.21 3.29 -1.40
CA GLU A 339 -42.77 4.21 -0.34
C GLU A 339 -43.28 3.72 1.03
N SER A 340 -42.99 2.46 1.35
CA SER A 340 -43.37 1.84 2.60
C SER A 340 -42.42 2.39 3.65
N LEU A 341 -42.99 2.85 4.75
CA LEU A 341 -42.30 3.26 5.97
C LEU A 341 -41.41 2.14 6.57
N SER A 342 -41.36 0.96 5.95
CA SER A 342 -40.63 -0.24 6.34
C SER A 342 -39.88 -0.91 5.18
N ARG A 343 -39.21 -0.15 4.30
CA ARG A 343 -38.16 -0.73 3.43
C ARG A 343 -37.00 -1.23 4.33
N PRO A 344 -36.52 -2.47 4.18
CA PRO A 344 -35.37 -2.94 4.94
C PRO A 344 -34.14 -2.09 4.62
N GLU A 345 -33.28 -1.88 5.63
CA GLU A 345 -32.05 -1.12 5.42
C GLU A 345 -31.12 -1.85 4.46
N PRO A 346 -30.32 -1.13 3.67
CA PRO A 346 -29.27 -1.74 2.87
C PRO A 346 -28.23 -2.38 3.80
N ARG A 347 -27.73 -3.55 3.38
CA ARG A 347 -26.80 -4.36 4.17
C ARG A 347 -25.46 -4.42 3.48
N ILE A 348 -24.42 -3.97 4.16
CA ILE A 348 -23.04 -4.15 3.68
C ILE A 348 -22.71 -5.63 3.86
N THR A 349 -22.35 -6.29 2.77
CA THR A 349 -22.14 -7.73 2.70
C THR A 349 -20.68 -8.12 2.87
N SER A 350 -19.74 -7.28 2.43
CA SER A 350 -18.31 -7.57 2.53
C SER A 350 -17.44 -6.33 2.36
N PHE A 351 -16.31 -6.33 3.07
CA PHE A 351 -15.12 -5.53 2.80
C PHE A 351 -14.09 -6.41 2.09
N LEU A 352 -13.48 -5.88 1.04
CA LEU A 352 -12.50 -6.59 0.24
C LEU A 352 -11.14 -5.90 0.30
N GLN A 353 -10.10 -6.66 -0.02
CA GLN A 353 -8.77 -6.15 -0.38
C GLN A 353 -8.00 -5.39 0.70
N PHE A 354 -7.46 -6.16 1.64
CA PHE A 354 -6.47 -5.71 2.62
C PHE A 354 -5.03 -5.82 2.10
N THR A 355 -4.86 -5.77 0.77
CA THR A 355 -3.58 -5.96 0.07
C THR A 355 -2.52 -4.97 0.50
N HIS A 356 -2.89 -3.73 0.82
CA HIS A 356 -1.95 -2.71 1.30
C HIS A 356 -2.24 -2.32 2.74
N ALA A 357 -2.89 -3.19 3.53
CA ALA A 357 -3.12 -2.89 4.93
C ALA A 357 -1.78 -2.83 5.67
N ILE A 358 -1.60 -1.83 6.54
CA ILE A 358 -0.37 -1.60 7.32
C ILE A 358 -0.70 -1.19 8.75
N TYR A 359 0.25 -1.38 9.67
CA TYR A 359 0.18 -0.78 11.00
C TYR A 359 0.74 0.65 10.95
N GLY A 360 -0.14 1.64 11.07
CA GLY A 360 0.19 3.04 10.82
C GLY A 360 -0.70 4.03 11.56
N ASP A 361 -0.65 5.29 11.13
CA ASP A 361 -1.55 6.35 11.60
C ASP A 361 -2.94 6.18 10.95
N PRO A 362 -4.05 6.06 11.72
CA PRO A 362 -5.42 6.03 11.20
C PRO A 362 -5.78 7.16 10.25
N LEU A 363 -5.10 8.31 10.39
CA LEU A 363 -5.29 9.43 9.50
C LEU A 363 -4.80 9.13 8.08
N LEU A 364 -4.16 7.99 7.79
CA LEU A 364 -3.79 7.54 6.45
C LEU A 364 -4.99 7.01 5.62
N GLU A 365 -6.11 6.65 6.26
CA GLU A 365 -7.29 6.08 5.59
C GLU A 365 -7.81 6.89 4.39
N ARG A 366 -8.04 6.25 3.24
CA ARG A 366 -8.54 6.98 2.06
C ARG A 366 -9.98 7.48 2.26
N LEU A 367 -10.77 6.83 3.11
CA LEU A 367 -12.14 7.27 3.45
C LEU A 367 -12.20 8.60 4.21
N PHE A 368 -11.07 9.07 4.78
CA PHE A 368 -10.98 10.43 5.35
C PHE A 368 -10.42 11.47 4.37
N ALA A 369 -10.16 11.09 3.11
CA ALA A 369 -9.56 11.97 2.11
C ALA A 369 -10.54 12.94 1.46
N SER A 370 -10.02 13.89 0.67
CA SER A 370 -10.82 14.88 -0.07
C SER A 370 -11.92 14.19 -0.92
N PRO A 371 -13.19 14.64 -0.88
CA PRO A 371 -13.71 15.91 -0.31
C PRO A 371 -13.89 15.96 1.21
N GLY A 372 -13.47 14.92 1.91
CA GLY A 372 -13.60 14.73 3.35
C GLY A 372 -14.65 13.68 3.69
N PRO A 373 -14.57 13.07 4.87
CA PRO A 373 -15.55 12.09 5.30
C PRO A 373 -16.91 12.75 5.51
N SER A 374 -17.98 12.00 5.23
CA SER A 374 -19.32 12.47 5.55
C SER A 374 -19.51 12.64 7.06
N LYS A 375 -20.47 13.48 7.46
CA LYS A 375 -20.77 13.67 8.89
C LYS A 375 -21.18 12.37 9.57
N ALA A 376 -21.95 11.54 8.87
CA ALA A 376 -22.40 10.24 9.37
C ALA A 376 -21.20 9.29 9.56
N LEU A 377 -20.23 9.28 8.64
CA LEU A 377 -19.01 8.49 8.79
C LEU A 377 -18.22 8.92 10.03
N LEU A 378 -18.01 10.23 10.22
CA LEU A 378 -17.32 10.75 11.41
C LEU A 378 -18.05 10.42 12.72
N GLU A 379 -19.38 10.52 12.72
CA GLU A 379 -20.20 10.14 13.87
C GLU A 379 -20.07 8.65 14.18
N GLY A 380 -20.10 7.80 13.16
CA GLY A 380 -19.90 6.36 13.28
C GLY A 380 -18.53 6.02 13.84
N TYR A 381 -17.50 6.71 13.35
CA TYR A 381 -16.12 6.59 13.84
C TYR A 381 -15.97 7.06 15.28
N GLY A 382 -16.77 8.02 15.73
CA GLY A 382 -16.87 8.45 17.13
C GLY A 382 -15.77 9.41 17.60
N LYS A 383 -14.91 9.87 16.70
CA LYS A 383 -13.89 10.91 16.96
C LYS A 383 -13.75 11.81 15.74
N ASN A 384 -13.50 13.10 15.98
CA ASN A 384 -13.05 13.98 14.89
C ASN A 384 -11.58 13.68 14.59
N VAL A 385 -11.30 13.13 13.41
CA VAL A 385 -9.95 12.71 13.00
C VAL A 385 -9.11 13.90 12.50
N VAL A 386 -9.77 14.89 11.89
CA VAL A 386 -9.13 16.10 11.34
C VAL A 386 -9.55 17.31 12.15
N VAL A 387 -8.82 17.59 13.23
CA VAL A 387 -9.17 18.66 14.18
C VAL A 387 -8.39 19.95 13.91
N PHE A 388 -7.11 19.86 13.53
CA PHE A 388 -6.23 21.02 13.39
C PHE A 388 -5.57 21.10 12.01
N ALA A 389 -4.97 22.27 11.72
CA ALA A 389 -4.25 22.52 10.47
C ALA A 389 -3.12 21.52 10.23
N ARG A 390 -2.45 21.06 11.29
CA ARG A 390 -1.41 20.03 11.24
C ARG A 390 -1.90 18.72 10.63
N GLN A 391 -3.07 18.21 11.04
CA GLN A 391 -3.63 17.00 10.44
C GLN A 391 -3.96 17.19 8.97
N ARG A 392 -4.38 18.40 8.55
CA ARG A 392 -4.60 18.70 7.13
C ARG A 392 -3.31 18.61 6.33
N THR A 393 -2.21 19.15 6.84
CA THR A 393 -0.89 19.04 6.20
C THR A 393 -0.41 17.60 6.14
N LYS A 394 -0.58 16.84 7.23
CA LYS A 394 -0.27 15.40 7.26
C LYS A 394 -1.08 14.60 6.24
N ARG A 395 -2.37 14.94 6.06
CA ARG A 395 -3.23 14.33 5.04
C ARG A 395 -2.72 14.52 3.62
N ILE A 396 -2.12 15.66 3.31
CA ILE A 396 -1.56 15.89 1.97
C ILE A 396 -0.39 14.92 1.72
N TRP A 397 0.48 14.70 2.72
CA TRP A 397 1.54 13.69 2.62
C TRP A 397 1.00 12.28 2.38
N TYR A 398 -0.07 11.92 3.07
CA TYR A 398 -0.74 10.63 2.89
C TYR A 398 -1.38 10.47 1.51
N GLU A 399 -1.89 11.55 0.91
CA GLU A 399 -2.36 11.52 -0.47
C GLU A 399 -1.22 11.40 -1.48
N VAL A 400 -0.08 12.06 -1.25
CA VAL A 400 1.13 11.89 -2.06
C VAL A 400 1.62 10.45 -2.00
N PHE A 401 1.72 9.87 -0.80
CA PHE A 401 2.12 8.48 -0.62
C PHE A 401 1.17 7.52 -1.35
N TRP A 402 -0.15 7.68 -1.18
CA TRP A 402 -1.14 6.88 -1.90
C TRP A 402 -0.97 7.00 -3.42
N GLY A 403 -0.75 8.21 -3.95
CA GLY A 403 -0.52 8.43 -5.37
C GLY A 403 0.70 7.67 -5.89
N LEU A 404 1.81 7.68 -5.15
CA LEU A 404 3.01 6.92 -5.49
C LEU A 404 2.78 5.39 -5.45
N VAL A 405 2.04 4.89 -4.44
CA VAL A 405 1.66 3.46 -4.37
C VAL A 405 0.83 3.06 -5.59
N VAL A 406 -0.14 3.89 -5.99
CA VAL A 406 -0.94 3.61 -7.19
C VAL A 406 -0.08 3.66 -8.46
N LEU A 407 0.88 4.58 -8.58
CA LEU A 407 1.82 4.61 -9.71
C LEU A 407 2.67 3.33 -9.77
N SER A 408 3.22 2.89 -8.64
CA SER A 408 3.97 1.62 -8.52
C SER A 408 3.12 0.43 -8.98
N GLU A 409 1.88 0.34 -8.49
CA GLU A 409 0.96 -0.75 -8.86
C GLU A 409 0.53 -0.71 -10.33
N MET A 410 0.24 0.47 -10.89
CA MET A 410 -0.12 0.61 -12.31
C MET A 410 1.06 0.29 -13.24
N ALA A 411 2.30 0.48 -12.80
CA ALA A 411 3.48 0.07 -13.56
C ALA A 411 3.66 -1.47 -13.59
N LYS A 412 3.01 -2.21 -12.67
CA LYS A 412 3.01 -3.68 -12.63
C LYS A 412 1.83 -4.29 -13.37
N ALA A 413 0.78 -3.52 -13.68
CA ALA A 413 -0.23 -3.92 -14.64
C ALA A 413 0.43 -4.04 -16.02
N GLY A 414 0.70 -5.27 -16.48
CA GLY A 414 1.17 -5.51 -17.84
C GLY A 414 0.19 -4.95 -18.90
N LEU A 415 0.63 -4.91 -20.16
CA LEU A 415 -0.20 -4.50 -21.29
C LEU A 415 -1.37 -5.48 -21.44
N GLY A 416 -2.58 -5.02 -21.10
CA GLY A 416 -3.85 -5.77 -21.23
C GLY A 416 -4.53 -5.50 -22.57
N GLU A 417 -5.82 -5.77 -22.66
CA GLU A 417 -6.61 -5.39 -23.85
C GLU A 417 -6.68 -3.85 -24.01
N GLU A 418 -6.94 -3.33 -25.22
CA GLU A 418 -6.93 -1.88 -25.51
C GLU A 418 -7.80 -1.04 -24.54
N GLU A 419 -8.97 -1.53 -24.15
CA GLU A 419 -9.86 -0.83 -23.18
C GLU A 419 -9.24 -0.75 -21.77
N GLU A 420 -8.39 -1.71 -21.43
CA GLU A 420 -7.71 -1.80 -20.13
C GLU A 420 -6.49 -0.91 -20.08
N GLU A 421 -5.74 -0.82 -21.18
CA GLU A 421 -4.66 0.14 -21.33
C GLU A 421 -5.18 1.57 -21.15
N VAL A 422 -6.38 1.89 -21.66
CA VAL A 422 -7.03 3.18 -21.44
C VAL A 422 -7.34 3.40 -19.95
N LYS A 423 -8.00 2.45 -19.28
CA LYS A 423 -8.36 2.58 -17.86
C LYS A 423 -7.13 2.66 -16.96
N VAL A 424 -6.10 1.83 -17.21
CA VAL A 424 -4.82 1.86 -16.49
C VAL A 424 -4.12 3.20 -16.73
N GLY A 425 -4.11 3.70 -17.98
CA GLY A 425 -3.58 5.01 -18.33
C GLY A 425 -4.28 6.16 -17.61
N GLU A 426 -5.62 6.13 -17.52
CA GLU A 426 -6.41 7.10 -16.78
C GLU A 426 -6.11 7.07 -15.28
N ARG A 427 -6.02 5.86 -14.68
CA ARG A 427 -5.67 5.71 -13.25
C ARG A 427 -4.26 6.20 -12.96
N ARG A 428 -3.28 5.85 -13.80
CA ARG A 428 -1.88 6.31 -13.68
C ARG A 428 -1.81 7.84 -13.78
N LYS A 429 -2.51 8.43 -14.77
CA LYS A 429 -2.59 9.88 -14.94
C LYS A 429 -3.19 10.56 -13.70
N ARG A 430 -4.31 10.04 -13.18
CA ARG A 430 -4.95 10.58 -11.98
C ARG A 430 -4.05 10.47 -10.75
N ALA A 431 -3.35 9.36 -10.56
CA ALA A 431 -2.41 9.18 -9.46
C ALA A 431 -1.26 10.19 -9.54
N LYS A 432 -0.72 10.42 -10.75
CA LYS A 432 0.29 11.47 -11.00
C LYS A 432 -0.24 12.86 -10.68
N GLU A 433 -1.46 13.19 -11.10
CA GLU A 433 -2.11 14.47 -10.77
C GLU A 433 -2.26 14.67 -9.26
N VAL A 434 -2.65 13.63 -8.51
CA VAL A 434 -2.73 13.67 -7.04
C VAL A 434 -1.37 13.98 -6.41
N VAL A 435 -0.29 13.34 -6.88
CA VAL A 435 1.07 13.64 -6.39
C VAL A 435 1.42 15.11 -6.68
N LEU A 436 1.25 15.56 -7.92
CA LEU A 436 1.61 16.93 -8.32
C LEU A 436 0.80 18.01 -7.59
N GLU A 437 -0.50 17.80 -7.41
CA GLU A 437 -1.36 18.70 -6.63
C GLU A 437 -0.96 18.70 -5.15
N GLY A 438 -0.69 17.52 -4.58
CA GLY A 438 -0.20 17.39 -3.22
C GLY A 438 1.09 18.17 -3.00
N VAL A 439 2.08 18.03 -3.88
CA VAL A 439 3.35 18.80 -3.80
C VAL A 439 3.11 20.31 -3.87
N LYS A 440 2.23 20.75 -4.77
CA LYS A 440 1.85 22.17 -4.87
C LYS A 440 1.23 22.67 -3.57
N MET A 441 0.36 21.89 -2.94
CA MET A 441 -0.24 22.25 -1.65
C MET A 441 0.79 22.23 -0.51
N LEU A 442 1.74 21.28 -0.54
CA LEU A 442 2.82 21.16 0.44
C LEU A 442 3.80 22.33 0.42
N LYS A 443 3.92 23.09 -0.66
CA LYS A 443 4.79 24.27 -0.71
C LYS A 443 4.45 25.30 0.36
N ASP A 444 3.16 25.60 0.48
CA ASP A 444 2.60 26.66 1.33
C ASP A 444 1.74 26.09 2.48
N ALA A 445 1.83 24.78 2.75
CA ALA A 445 1.00 24.15 3.76
C ALA A 445 1.25 24.76 5.15
N PRO A 446 0.19 25.02 5.94
CA PRO A 446 0.35 25.52 7.29
C PRO A 446 1.02 24.47 8.17
N CYS A 447 1.76 24.90 9.20
CA CYS A 447 2.45 24.00 10.14
C CYS A 447 3.69 23.29 9.58
N TYR A 448 4.38 23.91 8.63
CA TYR A 448 5.83 24.07 8.78
C TYR A 448 6.07 25.23 9.73
#